data_AF-A0A0K8QE53-F1
#
_entry.id   AF-A0A0K8QE53-F1
#
_cell.length_a   1.000
_cell.length_b   1.000
_cell.length_c   1.000
_cell.angle_alpha   90.00
_cell.angle_beta   90.00
_cell.angle_gamma   90.00
#
_symmetry.space_group_name_H-M   'P 1'
#
loop_
_entity.id
_entity.type
_entity.pdbx_description
1 polymer ?
#
loop_
_entity_poly.entity_id
_entity_poly.type
_entity_poly.pdbx_seq_one_letter_code
_entity_poly.pdbx_strand_id
1 'polypeptide(L)'
;MITAESRRADGDVGEGIIRAISWIAKELPVFSLNLILTTASDVWAVRYPDTHELHILERLPARSAEAAPLDARSSRIRAHSREASRAGHVLIATEPMDDNPEWRALPGGALVHVSPDLAVTISHPFPEAPAHPLTLADLSPSAAASQKP
;
A
#
# COMPACT_ATOMS: atom_id res chain seq x y z
N MET A 1 -6.05 -8.39 -14.85
CA MET A 1 -5.51 -7.24 -15.62
C MET A 1 -4.03 -7.01 -15.32
N ILE A 2 -3.64 -6.74 -14.07
CA ILE A 2 -2.22 -6.51 -13.69
C ILE A 2 -1.29 -7.60 -14.24
N THR A 3 -1.54 -8.89 -13.98
CA THR A 3 -0.71 -9.99 -14.52
C THR A 3 -0.60 -10.01 -16.05
N ALA A 4 -1.64 -9.58 -16.76
CA ALA A 4 -1.62 -9.51 -18.22
C ALA A 4 -0.81 -8.30 -18.71
N GLU A 5 -0.95 -7.15 -18.06
CA GLU A 5 -0.14 -5.96 -18.35
C GLU A 5 1.34 -6.18 -18.00
N SER A 6 1.64 -6.82 -16.87
CA SER A 6 3.02 -7.19 -16.54
C SER A 6 3.63 -8.11 -17.60
N ARG A 7 2.87 -9.08 -18.11
CA ARG A 7 3.33 -9.94 -19.22
C ARG A 7 3.58 -9.14 -20.50
N ARG A 8 2.78 -8.12 -20.78
CA ARG A 8 2.96 -7.21 -21.92
C ARG A 8 4.14 -6.25 -21.74
N ALA A 9 4.56 -6.03 -20.50
CA ALA A 9 5.73 -5.25 -20.11
C ALA A 9 6.94 -6.15 -19.80
N ASP A 10 7.07 -7.28 -20.50
CA ASP A 10 8.20 -8.22 -20.37
C ASP A 10 8.47 -8.73 -18.95
N GLY A 11 7.42 -8.80 -18.13
CA GLY A 11 7.48 -9.24 -16.74
C GLY A 11 7.62 -8.11 -15.73
N ASP A 12 7.69 -6.84 -16.16
CA ASP A 12 7.73 -5.69 -15.26
C ASP A 12 6.38 -5.53 -14.53
N VAL A 13 6.40 -5.87 -13.25
CA VAL A 13 5.24 -5.80 -12.37
C VAL A 13 4.85 -4.34 -12.09
N GLY A 14 5.83 -3.45 -11.89
CA GLY A 14 5.59 -2.04 -11.64
C GLY A 14 4.87 -1.38 -12.81
N GLU A 15 5.39 -1.56 -14.02
CA GLU A 15 4.76 -1.07 -15.25
C GLU A 15 3.37 -1.70 -15.47
N GLY A 16 3.22 -3.00 -15.17
CA GLY A 16 1.93 -3.67 -15.24
C GLY A 16 0.88 -3.08 -14.28
N ILE A 17 1.29 -2.68 -13.08
CA ILE A 17 0.44 -1.95 -12.12
C ILE A 17 0.12 -0.57 -12.69
N ILE A 18 1.11 0.18 -13.16
CA ILE A 18 0.92 1.53 -13.72
C ILE A 18 -0.15 1.52 -14.81
N ARG A 19 -0.02 0.62 -15.79
CA ARG A 19 -0.97 0.49 -16.90
C ARG A 19 -2.36 0.09 -16.43
N ALA A 20 -2.45 -0.90 -15.56
CA ALA A 20 -3.73 -1.38 -15.05
C ALA A 20 -4.48 -0.30 -14.26
N ILE A 21 -3.81 0.36 -13.32
CA ILE A 21 -4.44 1.39 -12.48
C ILE A 21 -4.77 2.63 -13.31
N SER A 22 -3.91 3.02 -14.26
CA SER A 22 -4.21 4.15 -15.18
C SER A 22 -5.43 3.87 -16.04
N TRP A 23 -5.62 2.64 -16.50
CA TRP A 23 -6.83 2.24 -17.21
C TRP A 23 -8.06 2.27 -16.30
N ILE A 24 -7.96 1.76 -15.06
CA ILE A 24 -9.05 1.83 -14.06
C ILE A 24 -9.45 3.28 -13.80
N ALA A 25 -8.46 4.13 -13.54
CA ALA A 25 -8.66 5.56 -13.30
C ALA A 25 -9.40 6.24 -14.44
N LYS A 26 -9.14 5.82 -15.69
CA LYS A 26 -9.75 6.42 -16.86
C LYS A 26 -11.14 5.88 -17.19
N GLU A 27 -11.37 4.57 -17.04
CA GLU A 27 -12.52 3.90 -17.65
C GLU A 27 -13.58 3.43 -16.64
N LEU A 28 -13.24 3.33 -15.34
CA LEU A 28 -14.15 2.79 -14.32
C LEU A 28 -14.56 3.83 -13.27
N PRO A 29 -15.77 3.70 -12.70
CA PRO A 29 -16.13 4.39 -11.46
C PRO A 29 -15.26 3.92 -10.29
N VAL A 30 -14.59 4.83 -9.59
CA VAL A 30 -13.67 4.51 -8.48
C VAL A 30 -14.01 5.31 -7.23
N PHE A 31 -14.28 4.59 -6.14
CA PHE A 31 -14.39 5.18 -4.79
C PHE A 31 -13.04 5.17 -4.08
N SER A 32 -12.39 4.00 -4.01
CA SER A 32 -11.09 3.79 -3.37
C SER A 32 -10.45 2.51 -3.92
N LEU A 33 -9.13 2.52 -4.03
CA LEU A 33 -8.29 1.41 -4.45
C LEU A 33 -6.98 1.48 -3.64
N ASN A 34 -6.95 0.70 -2.56
CA ASN A 34 -5.71 0.32 -1.89
C ASN A 34 -5.34 -1.09 -2.33
N LEU A 35 -4.11 -1.28 -2.81
CA LEU A 35 -3.62 -2.56 -3.31
C LEU A 35 -2.26 -2.86 -2.68
N ILE A 36 -2.06 -4.11 -2.24
CA ILE A 36 -0.74 -4.67 -1.93
C ILE A 36 -0.51 -5.84 -2.89
N LEU A 37 0.64 -5.86 -3.56
CA LEU A 37 1.06 -6.96 -4.43
C LEU A 37 2.48 -7.37 -4.05
N THR A 38 2.74 -8.66 -3.97
CA THR A 38 4.06 -9.19 -3.66
C THR A 38 4.52 -10.16 -4.74
N THR A 39 5.83 -10.18 -4.97
CA THR A 39 6.52 -11.30 -5.63
C THR A 39 7.31 -12.08 -4.57
N ALA A 40 8.21 -12.96 -5.00
CA ALA A 40 9.13 -13.63 -4.09
C ALA A 40 10.09 -12.65 -3.39
N SER A 41 10.31 -11.46 -3.95
CA SER A 41 11.38 -10.56 -3.53
C SER A 41 10.96 -9.10 -3.38
N ASP A 42 9.83 -8.71 -3.95
CA ASP A 42 9.42 -7.31 -4.05
C ASP A 42 7.99 -7.13 -3.53
N VAL A 43 7.71 -5.92 -3.04
CA VAL A 43 6.37 -5.51 -2.61
C VAL A 43 6.01 -4.21 -3.32
N TRP A 44 4.78 -4.13 -3.83
CA TRP A 44 4.18 -2.90 -4.32
C TRP A 44 2.97 -2.55 -3.47
N ALA A 45 2.79 -1.27 -3.22
CA ALA A 45 1.58 -0.74 -2.60
C ALA A 45 1.04 0.45 -3.39
N VAL A 46 -0.28 0.52 -3.55
CA VAL A 46 -0.98 1.65 -4.19
C VAL A 46 -2.00 2.21 -3.23
N ARG A 47 -2.08 3.54 -3.15
CA ARG A 47 -3.20 4.28 -2.54
C ARG A 47 -3.81 5.18 -3.61
N TYR A 48 -5.02 4.87 -4.09
CA TYR A 48 -5.65 5.67 -5.15
C TYR A 48 -7.19 5.63 -5.14
N PRO A 49 -7.91 6.76 -5.26
CA PRO A 49 -7.46 8.11 -4.95
C PRO A 49 -7.20 8.26 -3.43
N ASP A 50 -7.25 9.46 -2.88
CA ASP A 50 -6.95 9.77 -1.49
C ASP A 50 -8.07 9.41 -0.47
N THR A 51 -9.06 8.61 -0.85
CA THR A 51 -10.24 8.28 -0.02
C THR A 51 -9.94 7.52 1.27
N HIS A 52 -9.13 6.46 1.21
CA HIS A 52 -8.74 5.68 2.39
C HIS A 52 -7.25 5.79 2.65
N GLU A 53 -6.87 5.78 3.91
CA GLU A 53 -5.47 5.88 4.30
C GLU A 53 -4.70 4.59 4.05
N LEU A 54 -3.41 4.76 3.79
CA LEU A 54 -2.41 3.72 3.79
C LEU A 54 -1.15 4.34 4.37
N HIS A 55 -0.52 3.68 5.32
CA HIS A 55 0.64 4.14 6.06
C HIS A 55 1.80 3.20 5.82
N ILE A 56 3.01 3.74 5.87
CA ILE A 56 4.26 3.01 5.74
C ILE A 56 5.18 3.29 6.93
N LEU A 57 5.88 2.27 7.39
CA LEU A 57 6.97 2.38 8.36
C LEU A 57 8.16 1.56 7.87
N GLU A 58 9.30 2.22 7.72
CA GLU A 58 10.59 1.60 7.40
C GLU A 58 11.35 1.36 8.69
N ARG A 59 11.74 0.12 8.96
CA ARG A 59 12.56 -0.24 10.10
C ARG A 59 13.91 -0.72 9.59
N LEU A 60 14.94 0.04 9.89
CA LEU A 60 16.32 -0.38 9.67
C LEU A 60 16.71 -1.47 10.69
N PRO A 61 17.63 -2.39 10.33
CA PRO A 61 18.16 -3.34 11.29
C PRO A 61 18.73 -2.62 12.51
N ALA A 62 18.30 -3.00 13.71
CA ALA A 62 18.83 -2.45 14.94
C ALA A 62 20.34 -2.76 15.05
N ARG A 63 21.18 -1.72 15.24
CA ARG A 63 22.63 -1.87 15.39
C ARG A 63 23.07 -2.20 16.84
N SER A 64 22.15 -2.24 17.79
CA SER A 64 22.41 -2.42 19.23
C SER A 64 21.41 -3.38 19.90
N ALA A 65 21.61 -3.64 21.18
CA ALA A 65 20.81 -4.54 22.02
C ALA A 65 19.34 -4.09 22.26
N GLU A 66 18.92 -2.94 21.72
CA GLU A 66 17.53 -2.41 21.80
C GLU A 66 16.62 -2.93 20.69
N ALA A 67 16.99 -4.05 20.07
CA ALA A 67 16.19 -4.79 19.10
C ALA A 67 14.86 -5.26 19.72
N ALA A 68 13.83 -4.42 19.68
CA ALA A 68 12.48 -4.78 20.07
C ALA A 68 11.85 -5.70 19.01
N PRO A 69 11.11 -6.76 19.43
CA PRO A 69 10.33 -7.55 18.48
C PRO A 69 9.37 -6.65 17.71
N LEU A 70 9.06 -7.05 16.48
CA LEU A 70 7.87 -6.51 15.81
C LEU A 70 6.67 -6.87 16.69
N ASP A 71 5.90 -5.88 17.11
CA ASP A 71 4.63 -6.04 17.81
C ASP A 71 3.65 -4.96 17.32
N ALA A 72 3.22 -5.11 16.06
CA ALA A 72 2.28 -4.22 15.41
C ALA A 72 0.86 -4.69 15.73
N ARG A 73 -0.01 -3.79 16.20
CA ARG A 73 -1.38 -4.09 16.61
C ARG A 73 -2.38 -3.05 16.12
N SER A 74 -3.57 -3.51 15.80
CA SER A 74 -4.77 -2.68 15.68
C SER A 74 -5.89 -3.26 16.54
N SER A 75 -7.07 -2.65 16.45
CA SER A 75 -8.29 -3.19 17.09
C SER A 75 -8.68 -4.58 16.57
N ARG A 76 -8.24 -4.96 15.36
CA ARG A 76 -8.66 -6.20 14.67
C ARG A 76 -7.55 -7.21 14.46
N ILE A 77 -6.29 -6.76 14.30
CA ILE A 77 -5.17 -7.62 13.92
C ILE A 77 -3.94 -7.33 14.77
N ARG A 78 -3.09 -8.35 14.93
CA ARG A 78 -1.76 -8.22 15.54
C ARG A 78 -0.76 -9.04 14.75
N ALA A 79 0.37 -8.44 14.42
CA ALA A 79 1.51 -9.08 13.81
C ALA A 79 2.70 -9.02 14.78
N HIS A 80 3.26 -10.19 15.12
CA HIS A 80 4.39 -10.28 16.03
C HIS A 80 5.50 -11.18 15.47
N SER A 81 6.74 -10.70 15.50
CA SER A 81 7.93 -11.49 15.13
C SER A 81 9.14 -11.11 15.98
N ARG A 82 9.80 -12.14 16.52
CA ARG A 82 11.06 -11.95 17.25
C ARG A 82 12.23 -11.81 16.29
N GLU A 83 12.17 -12.44 15.13
CA GLU A 83 13.18 -12.42 14.08
C GLU A 83 13.30 -11.03 13.46
N ALA A 84 12.16 -10.35 13.27
CA ALA A 84 12.08 -8.98 12.79
C ALA A 84 12.76 -7.95 13.72
N SER A 85 13.07 -8.30 14.97
CA SER A 85 13.86 -7.42 15.85
C SER A 85 15.29 -7.20 15.34
N ARG A 86 15.84 -8.18 14.60
CA ARG A 86 17.24 -8.19 14.15
C ARG A 86 17.39 -7.94 12.65
N ALA A 87 16.28 -7.90 11.92
CA ALA A 87 16.25 -7.68 10.48
C ALA A 87 15.51 -6.39 10.17
N GLY A 88 15.98 -5.68 9.13
CA GLY A 88 15.21 -4.59 8.57
C GLY A 88 13.88 -5.12 8.03
N HIS A 89 12.84 -4.30 8.07
CA HIS A 89 11.53 -4.64 7.52
C HIS A 89 10.74 -3.37 7.19
N VAL A 90 9.76 -3.52 6.30
CA VAL A 90 8.81 -2.45 5.96
C VAL A 90 7.42 -2.92 6.34
N LEU A 91 6.68 -2.09 7.07
CA LEU A 91 5.26 -2.31 7.36
C LEU A 91 4.42 -1.39 6.49
N ILE A 92 3.34 -1.93 5.93
CA ILE A 92 2.33 -1.17 5.21
C ILE A 92 0.97 -1.56 5.80
N ALA A 93 0.21 -0.58 6.26
CA ALA A 93 -1.04 -0.81 6.97
C ALA A 93 -2.04 0.31 6.72
N THR A 94 -3.33 0.06 6.93
CA THR A 94 -4.37 1.09 6.77
C THR A 94 -4.35 2.15 7.88
N GLU A 95 -3.65 1.91 8.98
CA GLU A 95 -3.45 2.81 10.10
C GLU A 95 -2.09 2.54 10.76
N PRO A 96 -1.49 3.49 11.50
CA PRO A 96 -0.33 3.22 12.35
C PRO A 96 -0.63 2.11 13.37
N MET A 97 0.25 1.12 13.47
CA MET A 97 0.02 -0.08 14.29
C MET A 97 0.76 -0.10 15.63
N ASP A 98 1.50 0.96 15.95
CA ASP A 98 2.15 1.20 17.23
C ASP A 98 2.43 2.70 17.39
N ASP A 99 3.01 3.09 18.53
CA ASP A 99 3.32 4.50 18.83
C ASP A 99 4.63 4.98 18.16
N ASN A 100 5.15 4.26 17.15
CA ASN A 100 6.36 4.68 16.47
C ASN A 100 6.11 6.00 15.69
N PRO A 101 6.83 7.10 15.99
CA PRO A 101 6.60 8.37 15.32
C PRO A 101 7.04 8.38 13.84
N GLU A 102 7.75 7.35 13.37
CA GLU A 102 8.21 7.21 11.99
C GLU A 102 7.14 6.66 11.04
N TRP A 103 5.94 6.32 11.52
CA TRP A 103 4.81 6.02 10.63
C TRP A 103 4.48 7.24 9.76
N ARG A 104 4.36 6.99 8.45
CA ARG A 104 4.03 8.04 7.46
C ARG A 104 2.81 7.64 6.66
N ALA A 105 1.83 8.55 6.57
CA ALA A 105 0.73 8.40 5.63
C ALA A 105 1.27 8.50 4.19
N LEU A 106 0.95 7.54 3.34
CA LEU A 106 1.25 7.58 1.92
C LEU A 106 0.34 8.60 1.24
N PRO A 107 0.85 9.48 0.37
CA PRO A 107 0.01 10.41 -0.40
C PRO A 107 -1.02 9.68 -1.28
N GLY A 108 -2.13 10.35 -1.59
CA GLY A 108 -3.05 9.86 -2.63
C GLY A 108 -2.35 9.81 -3.99
N GLY A 109 -2.61 8.77 -4.77
CA GLY A 109 -1.93 8.53 -6.04
C GLY A 109 -0.53 7.94 -5.91
N ALA A 110 -0.10 7.57 -4.71
CA ALA A 110 1.21 6.95 -4.51
C ALA A 110 1.23 5.52 -5.04
N LEU A 111 2.29 5.20 -5.79
CA LEU A 111 2.80 3.86 -6.04
C LEU A 111 4.12 3.69 -5.28
N VAL A 112 4.11 2.80 -4.31
CA VAL A 112 5.28 2.37 -3.55
C VAL A 112 5.85 1.10 -4.18
N HIS A 113 7.17 1.03 -4.30
CA HIS A 113 7.91 -0.20 -4.53
C HIS A 113 8.94 -0.38 -3.42
N VAL A 114 8.89 -1.54 -2.78
CA VAL A 114 9.91 -2.03 -1.84
C VAL A 114 10.69 -3.12 -2.56
N SER A 115 11.96 -2.84 -2.82
CA SER A 115 12.88 -3.76 -3.49
C SER A 115 13.41 -4.84 -2.52
N PRO A 116 14.16 -5.84 -3.02
CA PRO A 116 14.61 -6.96 -2.19
C PRO A 116 15.61 -6.58 -1.09
N ASP A 117 16.26 -5.43 -1.22
CA ASP A 117 17.14 -4.80 -0.22
C ASP A 117 16.39 -3.86 0.75
N LEU A 118 15.05 -3.85 0.68
CA LEU A 118 14.15 -3.01 1.46
C LEU A 118 14.21 -1.52 1.14
N ALA A 119 14.83 -1.12 0.02
CA ALA A 119 14.77 0.26 -0.41
C ALA A 119 13.33 0.62 -0.83
N VAL A 120 12.82 1.72 -0.29
CA VAL A 120 11.47 2.21 -0.58
C VAL A 120 11.55 3.33 -1.60
N THR A 121 10.91 3.12 -2.75
CA THR A 121 10.69 4.16 -3.76
C THR A 121 9.21 4.51 -3.82
N ILE A 122 8.90 5.80 -3.78
CA ILE A 122 7.52 6.31 -3.92
C ILE A 122 7.45 7.16 -5.18
N SER A 123 6.50 6.86 -6.05
CA SER A 123 6.21 7.59 -7.28
C SER A 123 4.72 7.92 -7.38
N HIS A 124 4.35 8.83 -8.28
CA HIS A 124 2.95 9.23 -8.51
C HIS A 124 2.63 9.15 -10.01
N PRO A 125 2.54 7.93 -10.58
CA PRO A 125 2.38 7.75 -12.02
C PRO A 125 0.92 7.90 -12.49
N PHE A 126 -0.03 8.01 -11.57
CA PHE A 126 -1.46 8.05 -11.89
C PHE A 126 -1.96 9.50 -12.10
N PRO A 127 -3.07 9.70 -12.83
CA PRO A 127 -3.77 10.98 -12.84
C PRO A 127 -4.19 11.39 -11.42
N GLU A 128 -4.26 12.69 -11.15
CA GLU A 128 -4.62 13.24 -9.83
C GLU A 128 -5.93 12.67 -9.27
N ALA A 129 -6.92 12.45 -10.13
CA ALA A 129 -8.21 11.86 -9.78
C ALA A 129 -8.70 10.91 -10.89
N PRO A 130 -9.54 9.91 -10.55
CA PRO A 130 -10.19 9.08 -11.56
C PRO A 130 -11.18 9.92 -12.37
N ALA A 131 -11.40 9.55 -13.64
CA ALA A 131 -12.35 10.22 -14.53
C ALA A 131 -13.81 10.10 -14.07
N HIS A 132 -14.09 9.08 -13.25
CA HIS A 132 -15.42 8.78 -12.72
C HIS A 132 -15.32 8.57 -11.19
N PRO A 133 -15.05 9.62 -10.39
CA PRO A 133 -14.94 9.48 -8.95
C PRO A 133 -16.32 9.14 -8.35
N LEU A 134 -16.32 8.21 -7.40
CA LEU A 134 -17.50 7.91 -6.58
C LEU A 134 -17.36 8.54 -5.20
N THR A 135 -18.48 8.93 -4.63
CA THR A 135 -18.64 9.35 -3.24
C THR A 135 -19.42 8.31 -2.45
N LEU A 136 -19.48 8.45 -1.12
CA LEU A 136 -20.31 7.58 -0.28
C LEU A 136 -21.79 7.60 -0.68
N ALA A 137 -22.29 8.71 -1.24
CA ALA A 137 -23.68 8.85 -1.68
C ALA A 137 -23.97 8.04 -2.96
N ASP A 138 -22.94 7.72 -3.74
CA ASP A 138 -23.05 6.94 -4.98
C ASP A 138 -22.99 5.43 -4.71
N LEU A 139 -22.65 5.03 -3.48
CA LEU A 139 -22.59 3.63 -3.08
C LEU A 139 -23.96 3.10 -2.66
N SER A 140 -24.17 1.80 -2.89
CA SER A 140 -25.33 1.13 -2.29
C SER A 140 -25.27 1.21 -0.75
N PRO A 141 -26.41 1.13 -0.03
CA PRO A 141 -26.41 1.26 1.42
C PRO A 141 -25.49 0.26 2.14
N SER A 142 -25.40 -0.98 1.64
CA SER A 142 -24.49 -1.99 2.18
C SER A 142 -23.03 -1.64 1.91
N ALA A 143 -22.70 -1.24 0.68
CA ALA A 143 -21.34 -0.83 0.33
C ALA A 143 -20.88 0.38 1.16
N ALA A 144 -21.74 1.40 1.31
CA ALA A 144 -21.47 2.57 2.15
C ALA A 144 -21.25 2.21 3.62
N ALA A 145 -22.05 1.29 4.17
CA ALA A 145 -21.89 0.84 5.56
C ALA A 145 -20.55 0.10 5.78
N SER A 146 -20.06 -0.62 4.78
CA SER A 146 -18.76 -1.31 4.81
C SER A 146 -17.55 -0.40 4.64
N GLN A 147 -17.72 0.89 4.32
CA GLN A 147 -16.61 1.85 4.24
C GLN A 147 -16.30 2.55 5.57
N LYS A 148 -16.98 2.15 6.66
CA LYS A 148 -16.72 2.71 8.00
C LYS A 148 -15.49 2.02 8.63
N PRO A 149 -14.62 2.77 9.33
CA PRO A 149 -13.43 2.22 10.00
C PRO A 149 -13.70 1.03 10.90
#